data_AF-A0A7V7DPM3-F1
#
_entry.id   AF-A0A7V7DPM3-F1
#
_cell.length_a   1.000
_cell.length_b   1.000
_cell.length_c   1.000
_cell.angle_alpha   90.00
_cell.angle_beta   90.00
_cell.angle_gamma   90.00
#
_symmetry.space_group_name_H-M   'P 1'
#
loop_
_entity.id
_entity.type
_entity.pdbx_description
1 polymer ?
#
loop_
_entity_poly.entity_id
_entity_poly.type
_entity_poly.pdbx_seq_one_letter_code
_entity_poly.pdbx_strand_id
1 'polypeptide(L)'
;MDKLSSWETILSGSITLVGDLPSELDANGEMLDLVVERYPMRINPYYLGLIKHKDDPIFLQCVPKAEEISLDQGYEDPLNEEESSPAPGLTHRYPDRVLFLISSRCA
;
A
#
# COMPACT_ATOMS: atom_id res chain seq x y z
N MET A 1 11.83 26.02 -15.82
CA MET A 1 11.00 25.49 -14.72
C MET A 1 10.22 24.35 -15.30
N ASP A 2 10.70 23.12 -15.11
CA ASP A 2 10.02 21.93 -15.59
C ASP A 2 8.60 21.89 -15.05
N LYS A 3 7.63 21.69 -15.94
CA LYS A 3 6.27 21.35 -15.52
C LYS A 3 6.40 20.04 -14.75
N LEU A 4 6.18 20.10 -13.44
CA LEU A 4 5.87 18.90 -12.66
C LEU A 4 4.80 18.14 -13.44
N SER A 5 5.05 16.87 -13.73
CA SER A 5 4.08 15.98 -14.35
C SER A 5 2.78 16.03 -13.53
N SER A 6 1.62 15.97 -14.20
CA SER A 6 0.36 15.95 -13.49
C SER A 6 0.29 14.69 -12.61
N TRP A 7 -0.50 14.74 -11.53
CA TRP A 7 -0.61 13.60 -10.61
C TRP A 7 -1.15 12.36 -11.32
N GLU A 8 -1.98 12.54 -12.35
CA GLU A 8 -2.47 11.44 -13.21
C GLU A 8 -1.32 10.76 -13.95
N THR A 9 -0.38 11.55 -14.47
CA THR A 9 0.82 11.03 -15.15
C THR A 9 1.72 10.29 -14.15
N ILE A 10 1.94 10.86 -12.96
CA ILE A 10 2.71 10.20 -11.90
C ILE A 10 2.06 8.87 -11.53
N LEU A 11 0.75 8.87 -11.27
CA LEU A 11 0.01 7.68 -10.90
C LEU A 11 0.03 6.61 -12.00
N SER A 12 -0.10 7.02 -13.28
CA SER A 12 -0.05 6.08 -14.41
C SER A 12 1.30 5.39 -14.59
N GLY A 13 2.38 5.99 -14.08
CA GLY A 13 3.72 5.42 -14.13
C GLY A 13 4.04 4.48 -12.97
N SER A 14 3.07 4.11 -12.14
CA SER A 14 3.33 3.29 -10.95
C SER A 14 3.70 1.86 -11.32
N ILE A 15 4.69 1.33 -10.61
CA ILE A 15 5.02 -0.10 -10.65
C ILE A 15 4.07 -0.87 -9.73
N THR A 16 3.70 -2.09 -10.15
CA THR A 16 2.74 -2.93 -9.40
C THR A 16 3.18 -4.38 -9.26
N LEU A 17 4.16 -4.82 -10.07
CA LEU A 17 4.72 -6.15 -10.01
C LEU A 17 6.07 -6.11 -9.31
N VAL A 18 6.42 -7.17 -8.57
CA VAL A 18 7.73 -7.28 -7.91
C VAL A 18 8.87 -7.20 -8.93
N GLY A 19 8.67 -7.79 -10.11
CA GLY A 19 9.65 -7.76 -11.21
C GLY A 19 9.90 -6.38 -11.82
N ASP A 20 9.07 -5.38 -11.53
CA ASP A 20 9.28 -3.99 -11.97
C ASP A 20 10.21 -3.20 -11.02
N LEU A 21 10.57 -3.77 -9.86
CA LEU A 21 11.48 -3.12 -8.91
C LEU A 21 12.89 -3.00 -9.50
N PRO A 22 13.58 -1.87 -9.26
CA PRO A 22 14.99 -1.72 -9.61
C PRO A 22 15.85 -2.83 -9.00
N SER A 23 16.80 -3.36 -9.77
CA SER A 23 17.68 -4.46 -9.33
C SER A 23 18.53 -4.10 -8.09
N GLU A 24 18.77 -2.81 -7.83
CA GLU A 24 19.49 -2.32 -6.67
C GLU A 24 18.66 -2.42 -5.38
N LEU A 25 17.34 -2.49 -5.53
CA LEU A 25 16.37 -2.71 -4.46
C LEU A 25 16.01 -4.19 -4.32
N ASP A 26 16.71 -5.08 -5.04
CA ASP A 26 16.47 -6.51 -5.20
C ASP A 26 15.73 -7.11 -4.03
N ALA A 27 14.47 -7.41 -4.29
CA ALA A 27 13.55 -8.06 -3.37
C ALA A 27 13.46 -9.55 -3.81
N ASN A 28 14.60 -10.23 -3.85
CA ASN A 28 14.69 -11.62 -4.26
C ASN A 28 13.81 -12.50 -3.35
N GLY A 29 12.72 -13.03 -3.90
CA GLY A 29 11.91 -14.03 -3.22
C GLY A 29 10.61 -14.33 -3.96
N GLU A 30 10.44 -15.59 -4.37
CA GLU A 30 9.15 -16.17 -4.85
C GLU A 30 7.99 -15.90 -3.87
N MET A 31 8.30 -15.58 -2.62
CA MET A 31 7.35 -15.22 -1.58
C MET A 31 6.74 -13.82 -1.74
N LEU A 32 7.39 -12.88 -2.43
CA LEU A 32 6.87 -11.51 -2.56
C LEU A 32 5.69 -11.42 -3.51
N ASP A 33 5.65 -12.24 -4.55
CA ASP A 33 4.47 -12.30 -5.43
C ASP A 33 3.23 -12.75 -4.64
N LEU A 34 3.39 -13.67 -3.67
CA LEU A 34 2.32 -14.08 -2.76
C LEU A 34 1.89 -12.94 -1.81
N VAL A 35 2.83 -12.11 -1.37
CA VAL A 35 2.51 -10.92 -0.57
C VAL A 35 1.72 -9.94 -1.42
N VAL A 36 2.15 -9.66 -2.64
CA VAL A 36 1.47 -8.74 -3.57
C VAL A 36 0.08 -9.23 -3.97
N GLU A 37 -0.13 -10.55 -4.04
CA GLU A 37 -1.47 -11.13 -4.26
C GLU A 37 -2.43 -10.82 -3.10
N ARG A 38 -1.95 -10.85 -1.85
CA ARG A 38 -2.75 -10.53 -0.65
C ARG A 38 -2.87 -9.02 -0.38
N TYR A 39 -1.77 -8.29 -0.55
CA TYR A 39 -1.63 -6.86 -0.30
C TYR A 39 -1.05 -6.17 -1.55
N PRO A 40 -1.90 -5.66 -2.47
CA PRO A 40 -1.45 -5.13 -3.75
C PRO A 40 -0.44 -3.99 -3.61
N MET A 41 0.75 -4.20 -4.18
CA MET A 41 1.79 -3.17 -4.25
C MET A 41 1.46 -2.14 -5.34
N ARG A 42 1.67 -0.87 -5.02
CA ARG A 42 1.72 0.23 -5.99
C ARG A 42 2.73 1.27 -5.52
N ILE A 43 3.74 1.55 -6.35
CA ILE A 43 4.74 2.59 -6.05
C ILE A 43 4.85 3.50 -7.26
N ASN A 44 4.42 4.75 -7.14
CA ASN A 44 4.55 5.73 -8.21
C ASN A 44 6.01 6.21 -8.38
N PRO A 45 6.39 6.75 -9.56
CA PRO A 45 7.78 7.14 -9.84
C PRO A 45 8.34 8.19 -8.88
N TYR A 46 7.49 9.07 -8.35
CA TYR A 46 7.91 10.05 -7.36
C TYR A 46 8.36 9.36 -6.07
N TYR A 47 7.54 8.46 -5.53
CA TYR A 47 7.85 7.77 -4.27
C TYR A 47 9.00 6.78 -4.43
N LEU A 48 9.06 6.08 -5.57
CA LEU A 48 10.19 5.22 -5.92
C LEU A 48 11.52 5.98 -5.94
N GLY A 49 11.52 7.20 -6.47
CA GLY A 49 12.71 8.07 -6.51
C GLY A 49 13.15 8.63 -5.16
N LEU A 50 12.34 8.49 -4.10
CA LEU A 50 12.74 8.84 -2.73
C LEU A 50 13.56 7.75 -2.04
N ILE A 51 13.51 6.52 -2.56
CA ILE A 51 14.31 5.40 -2.05
C ILE A 51 15.76 5.62 -2.44
N LYS A 52 16.63 5.69 -1.43
CA LYS A 52 18.08 5.87 -1.56
C LYS A 52 18.81 4.54 -1.60
N HIS A 53 18.36 3.56 -0.83
CA HIS A 53 18.93 2.22 -0.79
C HIS A 53 17.93 1.21 -0.20
N LYS A 54 18.19 -0.08 -0.42
CA LYS A 54 17.45 -1.16 0.24
C LYS A 54 17.41 -0.95 1.76
N ASP A 55 16.27 -1.24 2.36
CA ASP A 55 15.98 -1.11 3.80
C ASP A 55 16.05 0.32 4.38
N ASP A 56 16.07 1.36 3.54
CA ASP A 56 15.84 2.71 4.05
C ASP A 56 14.38 2.92 4.53
N PRO A 57 14.08 3.99 5.30
CA PRO A 57 12.74 4.19 5.85
C PRO A 57 11.60 4.30 4.84
N ILE A 58 11.88 4.73 3.60
CA ILE A 58 10.87 4.82 2.53
C ILE A 58 10.70 3.46 1.86
N PHE A 59 11.80 2.74 1.61
CA PHE A 59 11.77 1.35 1.15
C PHE A 59 10.89 0.48 2.05
N LEU A 60 11.09 0.56 3.37
CA LEU A 60 10.37 -0.24 4.36
C LEU A 60 8.86 0.02 4.41
N GLN A 61 8.38 1.15 3.86
CA GLN A 61 6.96 1.50 3.82
C GLN A 61 6.26 1.07 2.53
N CYS A 62 7.01 0.77 1.46
CA CYS A 62 6.43 0.58 0.13
C CYS A 62 6.84 -0.71 -0.56
N VAL A 63 7.99 -1.27 -0.24
CA VAL A 63 8.44 -2.54 -0.81
C VAL A 63 7.99 -3.68 0.12
N PRO A 64 7.17 -4.62 -0.39
CA PRO A 64 6.64 -5.71 0.42
C PRO A 64 7.72 -6.61 1.02
N LYS A 65 7.36 -7.25 2.14
CA LYS A 65 8.19 -8.21 2.85
C LYS A 65 7.48 -9.54 3.04
N ALA A 66 8.22 -10.64 2.92
CA ALA A 66 7.67 -11.99 3.09
C ALA A 66 7.03 -12.20 4.49
N GLU A 67 7.53 -11.46 5.49
CA GLU A 67 7.02 -11.51 6.85
C GLU A 67 5.55 -11.06 6.98
N GLU A 68 5.06 -10.21 6.07
CA GLU A 68 3.68 -9.68 6.10
C GLU A 68 2.60 -10.76 5.98
N ILE A 69 2.95 -11.91 5.39
CA ILE A 69 2.05 -13.07 5.25
C ILE A 69 2.50 -14.26 6.12
N SER A 70 3.59 -14.10 6.87
CA SER A 70 4.14 -15.16 7.72
C SER A 70 3.46 -15.26 9.09
N LEU A 71 2.76 -14.19 9.50
CA LEU A 71 2.13 -14.08 10.81
C LEU A 71 0.62 -14.22 10.68
N ASP A 72 0.09 -15.34 11.18
CA ASP A 72 -1.35 -15.59 11.29
C ASP A 72 -1.90 -15.19 12.69
N GLN A 73 -1.34 -14.14 13.28
CA GLN A 73 -1.71 -13.64 14.60
C GLN A 73 -2.45 -12.31 14.46
N GLY A 74 -3.67 -12.24 15.00
CA GLY A 74 -4.47 -11.01 15.00
C GLY A 74 -5.93 -11.27 14.62
N TYR A 75 -6.62 -10.18 14.31
CA TYR A 75 -7.99 -10.18 13.78
C TYR A 75 -7.97 -9.46 12.43
N GLU A 76 -8.82 -9.88 11.48
CA GLU A 76 -8.95 -9.21 10.18
C GLU A 76 -9.46 -7.77 10.34
N ASP A 77 -10.45 -7.57 11.22
CA ASP A 77 -10.95 -6.25 11.64
C ASP A 77 -10.66 -6.04 13.14
N PRO A 78 -9.42 -5.67 13.51
CA PRO A 78 -9.05 -5.47 14.91
C PRO A 78 -9.69 -4.23 15.52
N LEU A 79 -10.22 -3.34 14.68
CA LEU A 79 -10.88 -2.13 15.13
C LEU A 79 -12.38 -2.35 15.31
N ASN A 80 -13.00 -3.40 14.77
CA ASN A 80 -14.45 -3.63 14.80
C ASN A 80 -15.21 -2.52 14.05
N GLU A 81 -14.71 -2.16 12.86
CA GLU A 81 -15.33 -1.21 11.95
C GLU A 81 -16.60 -1.79 11.30
N GLU A 82 -16.62 -3.09 10.97
CA GLU A 82 -17.75 -3.74 10.31
C GLU A 82 -18.99 -3.82 11.20
N GLU A 83 -18.84 -4.27 12.45
CA GLU A 83 -19.96 -4.33 13.41
C GLU A 83 -20.46 -2.93 13.83
N SER A 84 -19.60 -1.90 13.71
CA SER A 84 -19.98 -0.50 13.97
C SER A 84 -20.57 0.21 12.73
N SER A 85 -20.97 -0.56 11.71
CA SER A 85 -21.35 -0.04 10.40
C SER A 85 -22.87 -0.08 10.17
N PRO A 86 -23.60 1.03 10.35
CA PRO A 86 -25.04 1.08 10.05
C PRO A 86 -25.36 0.94 8.56
N ALA A 87 -24.38 1.14 7.66
CA ALA A 87 -24.51 0.97 6.22
C ALA A 87 -23.13 0.69 5.58
N PRO A 88 -23.05 -0.06 4.47
CA PRO A 88 -21.77 -0.38 3.82
C PRO A 88 -20.88 0.85 3.57
N GLY A 89 -19.63 0.76 4.01
CA GLY A 89 -18.64 1.83 3.88
C GLY A 89 -18.78 2.99 4.88
N LEU A 90 -19.74 2.95 5.81
CA LEU A 90 -19.94 4.00 6.81
C LEU A 90 -19.82 3.43 8.22
N THR A 91 -18.71 3.73 8.91
CA THR A 91 -18.47 3.31 10.28
C THR A 91 -18.90 4.42 11.26
N HIS A 92 -19.84 4.12 12.15
CA HIS A 92 -20.36 5.07 13.15
C HIS A 92 -20.10 4.57 14.59
N ARG A 93 -18.82 4.58 14.99
CA ARG A 93 -18.41 4.16 16.34
C ARG A 93 -18.65 5.22 17.41
N TYR A 94 -18.49 6.50 17.06
CA TYR A 94 -18.52 7.60 18.01
C TYR A 94 -19.80 8.42 17.87
N PRO A 95 -20.35 9.00 18.95
CA PRO A 95 -21.67 9.64 18.89
C PRO A 95 -21.82 10.77 17.87
N ASP A 96 -20.74 11.52 17.60
CA ASP A 96 -20.75 12.79 16.88
C ASP A 96 -19.96 12.78 15.56
N ARG A 97 -19.43 11.63 15.13
CA ARG A 97 -18.61 11.53 13.91
C ARG A 97 -18.63 10.13 13.31
N VAL A 98 -18.44 10.09 12.00
CA VAL A 98 -18.40 8.88 11.19
C VAL A 98 -17.11 8.82 10.37
N LEU A 99 -16.71 7.60 10.00
CA LEU A 99 -15.74 7.34 8.93
C LEU A 99 -16.53 6.91 7.69
N PHE A 100 -16.28 7.56 6.55
CA PHE A 100 -16.92 7.21 5.29
C PHE A 100 -15.89 6.80 4.23
N LEU A 101 -15.90 5.52 3.88
CA LEU A 101 -15.01 4.92 2.88
C LEU A 101 -15.55 5.16 1.47
N ILE A 102 -15.10 6.26 0.85
CA ILE A 102 -15.51 6.63 -0.52
C ILE A 102 -14.70 5.93 -1.62
N SER A 103 -13.52 5.40 -1.27
CA SER A 103 -12.58 4.76 -2.19
C SER A 103 -11.65 3.83 -1.43
N SER A 104 -11.40 2.64 -1.98
CA SER A 104 -10.36 1.70 -1.54
C SER A 104 -9.07 1.82 -2.36
N ARG A 105 -8.91 2.90 -3.14
CA ARG A 105 -7.76 3.13 -4.02
C ARG A 105 -6.77 4.12 -3.40
N CYS A 106 -5.50 3.72 -3.41
CA CYS A 106 -4.35 4.56 -3.06
C CYS A 106 -3.56 4.96 -4.33
N ALA A 107 -2.72 6.00 -4.17
CA ALA A 107 -1.89 6.59 -5.23
C ALA A 107 -0.56 5.85 -5.46
#